data_AF-A0A945UCJ3-F1
#
_entry.id   AF-A0A945UCJ3-F1
#
_cell.length_a   1.000
_cell.length_b   1.000
_cell.length_c   1.000
_cell.angle_alpha   90.00
_cell.angle_beta   90.00
_cell.angle_gamma   90.00
#
_symmetry.space_group_name_H-M   'P 1'
#
loop_
_entity.id
_entity.type
_entity.pdbx_description
1 polymer ?
#
loop_
_entity_poly.entity_id
_entity_poly.type
_entity_poly.pdbx_seq_one_letter_code
_entity_poly.pdbx_strand_id
1 'polypeptide(L)' 'IEPEDNLFDDGLGLDSIDALEIAVAVSQNYGVHIKAEDEETKEVFRTLRTLSAFIGQQAVAG' A
#
# COMPACT_ATOMS: atom_id res chain seq x y z
N ILE A 1 -4.37 -4.16 15.15
CA ILE A 1 -4.47 -3.44 13.87
C ILE A 1 -5.66 -4.01 13.13
N GLU A 2 -6.71 -3.22 12.90
CA GLU A 2 -7.86 -3.70 12.11
C GLU A 2 -7.54 -3.53 10.62
N PRO A 3 -7.80 -4.54 9.76
CA PRO A 3 -7.42 -4.46 8.35
C PRO A 3 -8.16 -3.39 7.52
N GLU A 4 -9.29 -2.91 8.05
CA GLU A 4 -10.18 -1.89 7.47
C GLU A 4 -9.80 -0.47 7.90
N ASP A 5 -8.93 -0.33 8.91
CA ASP A 5 -8.51 0.98 9.39
C ASP A 5 -7.76 1.73 8.29
N ASN A 6 -7.97 3.05 8.27
CA ASN A 6 -7.19 3.91 7.39
C ASN A 6 -5.70 3.79 7.76
N LEU A 7 -4.83 3.66 6.76
CA LEU A 7 -3.39 3.60 7.00
C LEU A 7 -2.83 4.97 7.40
N PHE A 8 -3.33 6.02 6.77
CA PHE A 8 -2.89 7.41 6.95
C PHE A 8 -3.88 8.20 7.81
N ASP A 9 -3.45 9.38 8.23
CA ASP A 9 -4.23 10.35 9.01
C ASP A 9 -4.74 9.74 10.34
N ASP A 10 -6.06 9.69 10.54
CA ASP A 10 -6.72 9.33 11.80
C ASP A 10 -6.74 7.81 12.11
N GLY A 11 -6.19 6.97 11.24
CA GLY A 11 -6.14 5.53 11.45
C GLY A 11 -4.85 5.07 12.13
N LEU A 12 -3.95 4.43 11.40
CA LEU A 12 -2.66 3.98 11.96
C LEU A 12 -1.64 5.11 12.18
N GLY A 13 -1.97 6.34 11.76
CA GLY A 13 -1.12 7.51 11.95
C GLY A 13 0.16 7.48 11.12
N LEU A 14 0.17 6.75 10.00
CA LEU A 14 1.29 6.75 9.08
C LEU A 14 1.41 8.11 8.39
N ASP A 15 2.65 8.54 8.17
CA ASP A 15 2.94 9.74 7.42
C ASP A 15 3.31 9.43 5.96
N SER A 16 3.55 10.47 5.17
CA SER A 16 3.91 10.31 3.75
C SER A 16 5.28 9.65 3.54
N ILE A 17 6.14 9.60 4.56
CA ILE A 17 7.44 8.91 4.51
C ILE A 17 7.21 7.41 4.67
N ASP A 18 6.38 7.01 5.63
CA ASP A 18 6.01 5.60 5.84
C ASP A 18 5.39 4.99 4.56
N ALA A 19 4.56 5.74 3.85
CA ALA A 19 3.99 5.31 2.56
C ALA A 19 5.08 4.95 1.55
N LEU A 20 6.11 5.78 1.47
CA LEU A 20 7.23 5.61 0.55
C LEU A 20 8.07 4.40 0.93
N GLU A 21 8.35 4.21 2.23
CA GLU A 21 9.06 3.05 2.73
C GLU A 21 8.31 1.75 2.45
N ILE A 22 6.99 1.74 2.65
CA ILE A 22 6.13 0.60 2.30
C ILE A 22 6.19 0.32 0.80
N ALA A 23 6.07 1.33 -0.06
CA ALA A 23 6.15 1.15 -1.51
C ALA A 23 7.50 0.55 -1.95
N VAL A 24 8.60 1.03 -1.36
CA VAL A 24 9.95 0.51 -1.60
C VAL A 24 10.08 -0.92 -1.12
N ALA A 25 9.61 -1.23 0.09
CA ALA A 25 9.64 -2.57 0.65
C ALA A 25 8.81 -3.56 -0.19
N VAL A 26 7.63 -3.16 -0.67
CA VAL A 26 6.78 -3.99 -1.52
C VAL A 26 7.45 -4.29 -2.86
N SER A 27 8.07 -3.28 -3.48
CA SER A 27 8.84 -3.48 -4.71
C SER A 27 10.00 -4.45 -4.52
N GLN A 28 10.75 -4.33 -3.41
CA GLN A 28 11.88 -5.21 -3.13
C GLN A 28 11.48 -6.64 -2.77
N ASN A 29 10.39 -6.83 -2.01
CA ASN A 29 9.98 -8.15 -1.53
C ASN A 29 9.09 -8.92 -2.50
N TYR A 30 8.26 -8.22 -3.29
CA TYR A 30 7.24 -8.83 -4.15
C TYR A 30 7.40 -8.50 -5.64
N GLY A 31 8.35 -7.64 -6.02
CA GLY A 31 8.51 -7.19 -7.41
C GLY A 31 7.37 -6.28 -7.91
N VAL A 32 6.47 -5.87 -7.02
CA VAL A 32 5.29 -5.06 -7.34
C VAL A 32 5.64 -3.58 -7.25
N HIS A 33 5.43 -2.85 -8.34
CA HIS A 33 5.67 -1.41 -8.38
C HIS A 33 4.37 -0.63 -8.17
N ILE A 34 4.31 0.12 -7.07
CA ILE A 34 3.19 1.01 -6.77
C ILE A 34 3.59 2.44 -7.17
N LYS A 35 2.83 3.08 -8.06
CA LYS A 35 3.13 4.43 -8.55
C LYS A 35 2.40 5.48 -7.74
N ALA A 36 3.11 6.21 -6.87
CA ALA A 36 2.53 7.22 -5.97
C ALA A 36 1.70 8.32 -6.67
N GLU A 37 1.90 8.55 -7.96
CA GLU A 37 1.21 9.59 -8.74
C GLU A 37 -0.17 9.18 -9.27
N ASP A 38 -0.57 7.91 -9.11
CA ASP A 38 -1.87 7.42 -9.56
C ASP A 38 -2.96 7.63 -8.49
N GLU A 39 -4.14 8.07 -8.90
CA GLU A 39 -5.31 8.13 -8.00
C GLU A 39 -5.66 6.72 -7.50
N GLU A 40 -5.41 5.69 -8.32
CA GLU A 40 -5.56 4.29 -7.92
C GLU A 40 -4.65 3.94 -6.73
N THR A 41 -3.44 4.50 -6.68
CA THR A 41 -2.48 4.25 -5.61
C THR A 41 -2.95 4.82 -4.27
N LYS A 42 -3.66 5.96 -4.27
CA LYS A 42 -4.25 6.50 -3.03
C LYS A 42 -5.29 5.55 -2.44
N GLU A 43 -6.10 4.91 -3.29
CA GLU A 43 -7.08 3.91 -2.85
C GLU A 43 -6.41 2.60 -2.38
N VAL A 44 -5.34 2.18 -3.05
CA VAL A 44 -4.54 1.01 -2.62
C VAL A 44 -3.98 1.24 -1.21
N PHE A 45 -3.44 2.43 -0.96
CA PHE A 45 -2.88 2.84 0.33
C PHE A 45 -3.94 3.25 1.37
N ARG A 46 -5.24 3.11 1.08
CA ARG A 46 -6.28 3.48 2.05
C ARG A 46 -6.26 2.59 3.29
N THR A 47 -6.15 1.28 3.13
CA THR A 47 -6.26 0.30 4.21
C THR A 47 -5.26 -0.85 4.04
N LEU A 48 -4.97 -1.61 5.09
CA LEU A 48 -4.17 -2.84 4.97
C LEU A 48 -4.83 -3.86 4.03
N ARG A 49 -6.16 -3.95 4.01
CA ARG A 49 -6.89 -4.84 3.11
C ARG A 49 -6.66 -4.49 1.64
N THR A 50 -6.82 -3.21 1.27
CA THR A 50 -6.64 -2.77 -0.12
C THR A 50 -5.20 -2.96 -0.58
N LEU A 51 -4.24 -2.62 0.29
CA LEU A 51 -2.81 -2.79 0.00
C LEU A 51 -2.45 -4.26 -0.22
N SER A 52 -2.84 -5.14 0.70
CA SER A 52 -2.54 -6.58 0.60
C SER A 52 -3.23 -7.24 -0.60
N ALA A 53 -4.46 -6.84 -0.91
CA ALA A 53 -5.18 -7.32 -2.09
C ALA A 53 -4.48 -6.91 -3.40
N PHE A 54 -4.01 -5.66 -3.48
CA PHE A 54 -3.27 -5.17 -4.64
C PHE A 54 -1.95 -5.93 -4.84
N ILE A 55 -1.18 -6.10 -3.76
CA ILE A 55 0.08 -6.87 -3.80
C ILE A 55 -0.20 -8.31 -4.24
N GLY A 56 -1.21 -8.96 -3.69
CA GLY A 56 -1.58 -10.32 -4.05
C GLY A 56 -1.99 -10.46 -5.52
N GLN A 57 -2.74 -9.50 -6.07
CA GLN A 57 -3.13 -9.52 -7.49
C GLN A 57 -1.93 -9.31 -8.42
N GLN A 58 -1.04 -8.36 -8.11
CA GLN A 58 0.13 -8.05 -8.91
C GLN A 58 1.21 -9.14 -8.82
N ALA A 59 1.44 -9.71 -7.64
CA ALA A 59 2.46 -10.74 -7.43
C ALA A 59 2.10 -12.10 -8.07
N VAL A 60 0.81 -12.39 -8.27
CA VAL A 60 0.34 -13.61 -8.96
C VAL A 60 0.31 -13.42 -10.48
N ALA A 61 0.28 -12.17 -10.96
CA ALA A 61 0.29 -11.84 -12.38
C ALA A 61 1.71 -11.77 -13.00
N GLY A 62 2.76 -11.89 -12.19
CA GLY A 62 4.17 -11.86 -12.58
C GLY A 62 4.79 -13.22 -12.86
#